data_AF-A0A7C7L1D3-F1
#
_entry.id   AF-A0A7C7L1D3-F1
#
_cell.length_a   1.000
_cell.length_b   1.000
_cell.length_c   1.000
_cell.angle_alpha   90.00
_cell.angle_beta   90.00
_cell.angle_gamma   90.00
#
_symmetry.space_group_name_H-M   'P 1'
#
loop_
_entity.id
_entity.type
_entity.pdbx_description
1 polymer ?
#
loop_
_entity_poly.entity_id
_entity_poly.type
_entity_poly.pdbx_seq_one_letter_code
_entity_poly.pdbx_strand_id
1 'polypeptide(L)' 'MPVISRTADFAEDMKTWRRWMHERPELQFECHKTAAYVAERLREFGVDELHEGIAKTGLVAIINGQGGAVSSGPTIGLR' A
#
# COMPACT_ATOMS: atom_id res chain seq x y z
N MET A 1 26.21 -6.20 12.34
CA MET A 1 25.34 -6.75 11.26
C MET A 1 24.80 -5.56 10.49
N PRO A 2 25.04 -5.45 9.18
CA PRO A 2 24.30 -4.46 8.41
C PRO A 2 22.82 -4.87 8.48
N VAL A 3 21.94 -3.90 8.67
CA VAL A 3 20.50 -4.11 8.42
C VAL A 3 20.41 -4.49 6.94
N ILE A 4 20.22 -5.77 6.64
CA ILE A 4 19.86 -6.21 5.30
C ILE A 4 18.44 -5.69 5.11
N SER A 5 18.31 -4.50 4.53
CA SER A 5 17.01 -3.91 4.23
C SER A 5 16.33 -4.81 3.20
N ARG A 6 15.40 -5.68 3.63
CA ARG A 6 14.49 -6.42 2.73
C ARG A 6 13.85 -5.48 1.69
N THR A 7 13.69 -4.20 2.03
CA THR A 7 13.23 -3.16 1.10
C THR A 7 14.15 -2.94 -0.11
N ALA A 8 15.46 -3.15 0.04
CA ALA A 8 16.43 -3.00 -1.05
C ALA A 8 16.20 -4.05 -2.16
N ASP A 9 15.71 -5.24 -1.80
CA ASP A 9 15.38 -6.29 -2.76
C ASP A 9 14.22 -5.88 -3.68
N PHE A 10 13.34 -4.97 -3.23
CA PHE A 10 12.22 -4.44 -4.00
C PHE A 10 12.56 -3.19 -4.83
N ALA A 11 13.85 -2.81 -4.95
CA ALA A 11 14.23 -1.56 -5.61
C ALA A 11 13.76 -1.45 -7.06
N GLU A 12 13.86 -2.53 -7.84
CA GLU A 12 13.40 -2.53 -9.24
C GLU A 12 11.88 -2.53 -9.37
N ASP A 13 11.17 -3.23 -8.48
CA ASP A 13 9.71 -3.22 -8.44
C ASP A 13 9.19 -1.82 -8.09
N MET A 14 9.74 -1.20 -7.05
CA MET A 14 9.40 0.18 -6.65
C MET A 14 9.66 1.19 -7.77
N LYS A 15 10.77 1.04 -8.53
CA LYS A 15 11.02 1.88 -9.72
C LYS A 15 9.93 1.69 -10.78
N THR A 16 9.51 0.45 -11.00
CA THR A 16 8.46 0.10 -11.97
C THR A 16 7.12 0.71 -11.55
N TRP A 17 6.71 0.55 -10.29
CA TRP A 17 5.49 1.14 -9.76
C TRP A 17 5.50 2.68 -9.86
N ARG A 18 6.62 3.30 -9.49
CA ARG A 18 6.79 4.76 -9.61
C ARG A 18 6.67 5.23 -11.06
N ARG A 19 7.32 4.56 -12.02
CA ARG A 19 7.23 4.91 -13.45
C ARG A 19 5.80 4.78 -13.96
N TRP A 20 5.13 3.67 -13.64
CA TRP A 20 3.75 3.44 -14.06
C TRP A 20 2.81 4.56 -13.60
N MET A 21 2.90 4.97 -12.33
CA MET A 21 2.10 6.07 -11.76
C MET A 21 2.49 7.42 -12.34
N HIS A 22 3.79 7.68 -12.53
CA HIS A 22 4.28 8.96 -13.05
C HIS A 22 3.91 9.19 -14.52
N GLU A 23 3.78 8.13 -15.32
CA GLU A 23 3.29 8.18 -16.69
C GLU A 23 1.76 8.38 -16.79
N ARG A 24 1.02 8.18 -15.69
CA ARG A 24 -0.46 8.19 -15.66
C ARG A 24 -0.98 9.13 -14.56
N PRO A 25 -0.69 10.44 -14.63
CA PRO A 25 -1.20 11.39 -13.65
C PRO A 25 -2.73 11.49 -13.76
N GLU A 26 -3.40 11.37 -12.62
CA GLU A 26 -4.84 11.62 -12.46
C GLU A 26 -5.06 12.75 -11.45
N LEU A 27 -6.25 13.35 -11.48
CA LEU A 27 -6.54 14.59 -10.75
C LEU A 27 -7.38 14.33 -9.50
N GLN A 28 -6.94 14.90 -8.38
CA GLN A 28 -7.71 15.01 -7.13
C GLN A 28 -8.44 13.70 -6.76
N PHE A 29 -9.78 13.71 -6.74
CA PHE A 29 -10.63 12.58 -6.35
C PHE A 29 -11.06 11.69 -7.53
N GLU A 30 -10.44 11.85 -8.70
CA GLU A 30 -10.75 11.10 -9.92
C GLU A 30 -9.58 10.17 -10.31
N CYS A 31 -8.85 9.67 -9.32
CA CYS A 31 -7.71 8.77 -9.47
C CYS A 31 -8.12 7.30 -9.66
N HIS A 32 -9.04 7.02 -10.59
CA HIS A 32 -9.67 5.71 -10.73
C HIS A 32 -8.66 4.61 -11.11
N LYS A 33 -7.77 4.89 -12.07
CA LYS A 33 -6.78 3.90 -12.54
C LYS A 33 -5.68 3.71 -11.51
N THR A 34 -5.24 4.80 -10.89
CA THR A 34 -4.19 4.79 -9.86
C THR A 34 -4.68 4.07 -8.62
N ALA A 35 -5.92 4.33 -8.18
CA ALA A 35 -6.51 3.62 -7.05
C ALA A 35 -6.66 2.12 -7.35
N ALA A 36 -7.16 1.75 -8.52
CA ALA A 36 -7.27 0.35 -8.92
C ALA A 36 -5.89 -0.36 -8.92
N TYR A 37 -4.86 0.31 -9.43
CA TYR A 37 -3.50 -0.21 -9.45
C TYR A 37 -2.92 -0.42 -8.05
N VAL A 38 -3.07 0.57 -7.16
CA VAL A 38 -2.61 0.45 -5.76
C VAL A 38 -3.37 -0.65 -5.03
N ALA A 39 -4.69 -0.74 -5.22
CA ALA A 39 -5.51 -1.80 -4.64
C ALA A 39 -5.06 -3.19 -5.09
N GLU A 40 -4.76 -3.37 -6.38
CA GLU A 40 -4.22 -4.63 -6.91
C GLU A 40 -2.90 -5.03 -6.25
N ARG A 41 -1.93 -4.11 -6.15
CA ARG A 41 -0.65 -4.38 -5.49
C ARG A 41 -0.82 -4.70 -4.00
N LEU A 42 -1.69 -3.97 -3.28
CA LEU A 42 -1.97 -4.25 -1.88
C LEU A 42 -2.58 -5.65 -1.67
N ARG A 43 -3.47 -6.09 -2.58
CA ARG A 43 -3.99 -7.46 -2.57
C ARG A 43 -2.89 -8.50 -2.82
N GLU A 44 -2.00 -8.26 -3.78
CA GLU A 44 -0.85 -9.14 -4.05
C GLU A 44 0.11 -9.26 -2.87
N PHE A 45 0.29 -8.19 -2.11
CA PHE A 45 1.11 -8.22 -0.89
C PHE A 45 0.45 -8.98 0.26
N GLY A 46 -0.85 -9.27 0.17
CA GLY A 46 -1.59 -10.03 1.18
C GLY A 46 -1.94 -9.22 2.41
N VAL A 47 -2.39 -7.96 2.25
CA VAL A 47 -2.97 -7.18 3.37
C VAL A 47 -4.22 -7.86 3.93
N ASP A 48 -4.48 -7.73 5.23
CA ASP A 48 -5.58 -8.41 5.89
C ASP A 48 -6.94 -7.79 5.55
N GLU A 49 -7.00 -6.47 5.48
CA GLU A 49 -8.19 -5.74 5.07
C GLU A 49 -7.82 -4.63 4.09
N LEU A 50 -8.69 -4.45 3.08
CA LEU A 50 -8.59 -3.39 2.10
C LEU A 50 -9.95 -2.72 1.95
N HIS A 51 -10.02 -1.46 2.33
CA HIS A 51 -11.21 -0.61 2.25
C HIS A 51 -11.04 0.39 1.10
N GLU A 52 -11.91 0.32 0.11
CA GLU A 52 -11.87 1.14 -1.11
C GLU A 52 -13.03 2.13 -1.16
N GLY A 53 -12.94 3.14 -2.02
CA GLY A 53 -14.03 4.10 -2.25
C GLY A 53 -14.13 5.23 -1.22
N ILE A 54 -13.13 5.38 -0.34
CA ILE A 54 -13.11 6.45 0.65
C ILE A 54 -12.92 7.78 -0.06
N ALA A 55 -13.87 8.71 0.06
CA ALA A 55 -13.85 9.97 -0.70
C ALA A 55 -13.62 9.76 -2.22
N LYS A 56 -14.35 8.80 -2.81
CA LYS A 56 -14.30 8.35 -4.22
C LYS A 56 -13.19 7.35 -4.54
N THR A 57 -11.92 7.75 -4.44
CA THR A 57 -10.78 6.92 -4.89
C THR A 57 -9.75 6.65 -3.79
N GLY A 58 -10.04 7.02 -2.55
CA GLY A 58 -9.19 6.74 -1.40
C GLY A 58 -9.25 5.27 -0.98
N LEU A 59 -8.13 4.81 -0.42
CA LEU A 59 -7.88 3.43 -0.01
C LEU A 59 -7.35 3.44 1.42
N VAL A 60 -7.77 2.46 2.22
CA VAL A 60 -7.16 2.16 3.53
C VAL A 60 -6.87 0.67 3.57
N ALA A 61 -5.61 0.30 3.80
CA ALA A 61 -5.21 -1.08 4.03
C ALA A 61 -4.80 -1.28 5.48
N ILE A 62 -5.21 -2.39 6.08
CA ILE A 62 -4.87 -2.78 7.44
C ILE A 62 -4.02 -4.04 7.38
N ILE A 63 -2.91 -4.03 8.11
CA ILE A 63 -2.02 -5.17 8.31
C ILE A 63 -1.99 -5.45 9.81
N ASN A 64 -2.52 -6.59 10.21
CA ASN A 64 -2.60 -7.04 11.59
C ASN A 64 -1.27 -7.72 11.97
N GLY A 65 -0.64 -7.22 13.03
CA GLY A 65 0.56 -7.82 13.58
C GLY A 65 0.31 -9.23 14.12
N GLN A 66 1.33 -10.09 14.06
CA GLN A 66 1.25 -11.49 14.54
C GLN A 66 1.44 -11.65 16.05
N GLY A 67 1.56 -10.55 16.82
CA GLY A 67 1.70 -10.60 18.28
C GLY A 67 0.41 -11.12 18.92
N GLY A 68 0.53 -12.14 19.78
CA GLY A 68 -0.61 -12.80 20.42
C GLY A 68 -1.57 -11.81 21.11
N ALA A 69 -2.87 -12.07 20.92
CA ALA A 69 -4.02 -11.20 21.19
C ALA A 69 -4.05 -9.92 20.32
N VAL A 70 -4.87 -9.99 19.27
CA VAL A 70 -5.20 -8.99 18.23
C VAL A 70 -5.71 -7.63 18.79
N SER A 71 -5.60 -7.36 20.10
CA SER A 71 -6.31 -6.26 20.76
C SER A 71 -5.51 -5.35 21.71
N SER A 72 -4.16 -5.40 21.79
CA SER A 72 -3.44 -4.51 22.73
C SER A 72 -2.11 -3.91 22.25
N GLY A 73 -1.74 -4.04 20.99
CA GLY A 73 -0.51 -3.43 20.44
C GLY A 73 -0.73 -1.99 19.95
N PRO A 74 0.33 -1.14 19.93
CA PRO A 74 0.24 0.18 19.31
C PRO A 74 -0.01 0.05 17.80
N THR A 75 -0.81 0.96 17.24
CA THR A 75 -1.08 1.04 15.80
C THR A 75 -0.28 2.16 15.17
N ILE A 76 0.33 1.92 14.01
CA ILE A 76 1.05 2.93 13.23
C ILE A 76 0.24 3.25 11.97
N GLY A 77 -0.14 4.52 11.82
CA GLY A 77 -0.74 5.03 10.58
C GLY A 77 0.33 5.65 9.68
N LEU A 78 0.34 5.24 8.41
CA LEU A 78 1.14 5.86 7.35
C LEU A 78 0.17 6.53 6.36
N ARG A 79 0.33 7.84 6.16
CA ARG A 79 -0.48 8.66 5.25
C ARG A 79 0.40 9.56 4.41
#